data_AF-A0A2A4JVC4-F1
#
_entry.id   AF-A0A2A4JVC4-F1
#
_cell.length_a   1.000
_cell.length_b   1.000
_cell.length_c   1.000
_cell.angle_alpha   90.00
_cell.angle_beta   90.00
_cell.angle_gamma   90.00
#
_symmetry.space_group_name_H-M   'P 1'
#
loop_
_entity.id
_entity.type
_entity.pdbx_description
1 polymer ?
#
loop_
_entity_poly.entity_id
_entity_poly.type
_entity_poly.pdbx_seq_one_letter_code
_entity_poly.pdbx_strand_id
1 'polypeptide(L)'
;MSADKAKEEEEDAAGETLEEAGALEADVGANFDQQLSGIDPRLKIDMDPFAHRDLRPEMMFIREELRQAKWQTLAVRRTALKKLLLKDFMREDCELRNIGLAYSPPDP
;
A
#
# COMPACT_ATOMS: atom_id res chain seq x y z
N MET A 1 -7.33 -12.36 32.19
CA MET A 1 -6.51 -12.95 31.13
C MET A 1 -6.39 -11.89 30.05
N SER A 2 -5.17 -11.39 29.88
CA SER A 2 -4.89 -10.00 29.54
C SER A 2 -4.88 -9.76 28.03
N ALA A 3 -5.37 -8.58 27.63
CA ALA A 3 -5.44 -8.11 26.24
C ALA A 3 -4.08 -8.02 25.54
N ASP A 4 -2.98 -7.99 26.30
CA ASP A 4 -1.61 -7.97 25.76
C ASP A 4 -1.24 -9.28 25.05
N LYS A 5 -1.76 -10.42 25.51
CA LYS A 5 -1.43 -11.73 24.92
C LYS A 5 -2.04 -11.94 23.52
N ALA A 6 -3.19 -11.32 23.27
CA ALA A 6 -3.86 -11.35 21.97
C ALA A 6 -3.18 -10.46 20.92
N LYS A 7 -2.34 -9.51 21.36
CA LYS A 7 -1.64 -8.57 20.49
C LYS A 7 -0.28 -9.10 20.03
N GLU A 8 0.40 -9.83 20.91
CA GLU A 8 1.65 -10.56 20.59
C GLU A 8 1.38 -11.69 19.57
N GLU A 9 0.30 -12.46 19.74
CA GLU A 9 -0.07 -13.53 18.78
C GLU A 9 -0.50 -12.98 17.41
N GLU A 10 -1.02 -11.75 17.33
CA GLU A 10 -1.44 -11.10 16.07
C GLU A 10 -0.25 -10.46 15.32
N GLU A 11 0.76 -9.95 16.03
CA GLU A 11 2.01 -9.46 15.44
C GLU A 11 2.91 -10.61 14.96
N ASP A 12 2.97 -11.74 15.68
CA ASP A 12 3.72 -12.94 15.25
C ASP A 12 3.08 -13.57 14.00
N ALA A 13 1.75 -13.70 13.94
CA ALA A 13 1.05 -14.21 12.75
C ALA A 13 1.21 -13.27 11.54
N ALA A 14 1.28 -11.95 11.77
CA ALA A 14 1.56 -10.98 10.71
C ALA A 14 3.02 -11.06 10.21
N GLY A 15 3.97 -11.41 11.08
CA GLY A 15 5.36 -11.69 10.72
C GLY A 15 5.52 -12.96 9.87
N GLU A 16 4.88 -14.05 10.29
CA GLU A 16 4.89 -15.33 9.58
C GLU A 16 4.29 -15.20 8.16
N THR A 17 3.17 -14.48 8.02
CA THR A 17 2.54 -14.26 6.70
C THR A 17 3.39 -13.40 5.76
N LEU A 18 4.23 -12.51 6.29
CA LEU A 18 5.10 -11.64 5.51
C LEU A 18 6.38 -12.35 5.06
N GLU A 19 6.93 -13.23 5.91
CA GLU A 19 8.05 -14.10 5.56
C GLU A 19 7.64 -15.18 4.54
N GLU A 20 6.45 -15.79 4.70
CA GLU A 20 5.88 -16.73 3.74
C GLU A 20 5.62 -16.07 2.37
N ALA A 21 5.13 -14.83 2.37
CA ALA A 21 4.95 -14.05 1.14
C ALA A 21 6.30 -13.77 0.45
N GLY A 22 7.35 -13.45 1.22
CA GLY A 22 8.69 -13.23 0.69
C GLY A 22 9.34 -14.50 0.11
N ALA A 23 9.15 -15.65 0.75
CA ALA A 23 9.60 -16.94 0.22
C ALA A 23 8.90 -17.29 -1.10
N LEU A 24 7.58 -17.07 -1.16
CA LEU A 24 6.78 -17.31 -2.37
C LEU A 24 7.18 -16.36 -3.50
N GLU A 25 7.50 -15.09 -3.20
CA GLU A 25 8.02 -14.14 -4.18
C GLU A 25 9.37 -14.61 -4.77
N ALA A 26 10.28 -15.11 -3.92
CA ALA A 26 11.57 -15.62 -4.36
C ALA A 26 11.44 -16.87 -5.27
N ASP A 27 10.56 -17.81 -4.90
CA ASP A 27 10.32 -19.02 -5.69
C ASP A 27 9.65 -18.73 -7.03
N VAL A 28 8.71 -17.78 -7.05
CA VAL A 28 8.09 -17.29 -8.28
C VAL A 28 9.14 -16.60 -9.16
N GLY A 29 9.99 -15.75 -8.58
CA GLY A 29 11.09 -15.08 -9.28
C GLY A 29 12.07 -16.07 -9.92
N ALA A 30 12.50 -17.09 -9.19
CA ALA A 30 13.42 -18.11 -9.69
C ALA A 30 12.82 -18.90 -10.88
N ASN A 31 11.54 -19.25 -10.80
CA ASN A 31 10.84 -19.93 -11.89
C ASN A 31 10.71 -19.04 -13.13
N PHE A 32 10.45 -17.75 -12.96
CA PHE A 32 10.42 -16.79 -14.07
C PHE A 32 11.78 -16.66 -14.74
N ASP A 33 12.85 -16.48 -13.98
CA ASP A 33 14.21 -16.38 -14.53
C ASP A 33 14.62 -17.64 -15.29
N GLN A 34 14.26 -18.81 -14.75
CA GLN A 34 14.48 -20.08 -15.44
C GLN A 34 13.71 -20.17 -16.77
N GLN A 35 12.45 -19.72 -16.81
CA GLN A 35 11.66 -19.67 -18.05
C GLN A 35 12.24 -18.68 -19.06
N LEU A 36 12.70 -17.51 -18.60
CA LEU A 36 13.32 -16.49 -19.44
C LEU A 36 14.68 -16.96 -20.00
N SER A 37 15.41 -17.80 -19.28
CA SER A 37 16.70 -18.34 -19.74
C SER A 37 16.62 -19.17 -21.04
N GLY A 38 15.43 -19.71 -21.34
CA GLY A 38 15.17 -20.47 -22.56
C GLY A 38 14.73 -19.63 -23.77
N ILE A 39 14.52 -18.33 -23.59
CA ILE A 39 14.07 -17.43 -24.65
C ILE A 39 15.28 -16.98 -25.46
N ASP A 40 15.23 -17.16 -26.78
CA ASP A 40 16.29 -16.69 -27.68
C ASP A 40 16.43 -15.15 -27.54
N PRO A 41 17.62 -14.62 -27.17
CA PRO A 41 17.83 -13.17 -27.07
C PRO A 41 17.65 -12.43 -28.41
N ARG A 42 17.54 -13.16 -29.53
CA ARG A 42 17.23 -12.61 -30.87
C ARG A 42 15.76 -12.66 -31.23
N LEU A 43 14.89 -13.14 -30.34
CA LEU A 43 13.45 -13.19 -30.56
C LEU A 43 12.92 -11.77 -30.81
N LYS A 44 12.56 -11.48 -32.06
CA LYS A 44 11.82 -10.26 -32.39
C LYS A 44 10.35 -10.55 -32.15
N ILE A 45 9.81 -9.98 -31.08
CA ILE A 45 8.38 -10.01 -30.83
C ILE A 45 7.73 -9.19 -31.96
N ASP A 46 7.02 -9.87 -32.86
CA ASP A 46 6.26 -9.22 -33.92
C ASP A 46 4.97 -8.68 -33.29
N MET A 47 5.08 -7.51 -32.67
CA MET A 47 3.96 -6.82 -32.05
C MET A 47 3.15 -6.15 -33.17
N ASP A 48 2.05 -6.76 -33.58
CA ASP A 48 1.10 -6.11 -34.48
C ASP A 48 0.56 -4.82 -33.82
N PRO A 49 0.86 -3.63 -34.38
CA PRO A 49 0.42 -2.35 -33.81
C PRO A 49 -1.10 -2.21 -33.74
N PHE A 50 -1.85 -3.03 -34.48
CA PHE A 50 -3.29 -2.98 -34.58
C PHE A 50 -4.01 -4.11 -33.84
N ALA A 51 -3.31 -5.14 -33.35
CA ALA A 51 -3.92 -6.26 -32.63
C ALA A 51 -4.70 -5.82 -31.38
N HIS A 52 -4.32 -4.71 -30.76
CA HIS A 52 -5.00 -4.16 -29.58
C HIS A 52 -6.00 -3.04 -29.93
N ARG A 53 -6.34 -2.84 -31.21
CA ARG A 53 -7.22 -1.75 -31.62
C ARG A 53 -8.58 -1.81 -30.93
N ASP A 54 -9.14 -3.01 -30.82
CA ASP A 54 -10.47 -3.23 -30.25
C ASP A 54 -10.44 -3.27 -28.71
N LEU A 55 -9.28 -3.56 -28.12
CA LEU A 55 -9.05 -3.59 -26.67
C LEU A 55 -8.71 -2.21 -26.08
N ARG A 56 -8.34 -1.23 -26.92
CA ARG A 56 -7.97 0.12 -26.47
C ARG A 56 -9.04 0.82 -25.61
N PRO A 57 -10.34 0.79 -25.97
CA PRO A 57 -11.39 1.38 -25.15
C PRO A 57 -11.50 0.73 -23.76
N GLU A 58 -11.44 -0.59 -23.68
CA GLU A 58 -11.50 -1.33 -22.41
C GLU A 58 -10.27 -1.03 -21.54
N MET A 59 -9.08 -1.01 -22.13
CA MET A 59 -7.86 -0.62 -21.41
C MET A 59 -7.92 0.83 -20.89
N MET A 60 -8.52 1.76 -21.64
CA MET A 60 -8.74 3.13 -21.16
C MET A 60 -9.71 3.16 -19.98
N PHE A 61 -10.79 2.39 -20.05
CA PHE A 61 -11.77 2.28 -18.98
C PHE A 61 -11.14 1.73 -17.68
N ILE A 62 -10.41 0.62 -17.77
CA ILE A 62 -9.71 0.01 -16.62
C ILE A 62 -8.72 1.01 -15.98
N ARG A 63 -8.00 1.79 -16.79
CA ARG A 63 -7.08 2.82 -16.27
C ARG A 63 -7.81 3.91 -15.50
N GLU A 64 -8.97 4.34 -15.98
CA GLU A 64 -9.76 5.38 -15.32
C GLU A 64 -10.37 4.86 -14.01
N GLU A 65 -10.89 3.64 -13.99
CA GLU A 65 -11.35 2.99 -12.75
C GLU A 65 -10.23 2.85 -11.72
N LEU A 66 -9.03 2.41 -12.15
CA LEU A 66 -7.87 2.28 -11.27
C LEU A 66 -7.44 3.64 -10.71
N ARG A 67 -7.46 4.69 -11.54
CA ARG A 67 -7.19 6.06 -11.11
C ARG A 67 -8.19 6.50 -10.04
N GLN A 68 -9.48 6.28 -10.25
CA GLN A 68 -10.53 6.63 -9.28
C GLN A 68 -10.36 5.86 -7.97
N ALA A 69 -10.14 4.54 -8.02
CA ALA A 69 -9.89 3.71 -6.86
C ALA A 69 -8.68 4.24 -6.05
N LYS A 70 -7.57 4.57 -6.71
CA LYS A 70 -6.38 5.16 -6.06
C LYS A 70 -6.72 6.47 -5.34
N TRP A 71 -7.52 7.34 -5.95
CA TRP A 71 -7.94 8.60 -5.34
C TRP A 71 -8.84 8.38 -4.11
N GLN A 72 -9.78 7.45 -4.20
CA GLN A 72 -10.65 7.08 -3.09
C GLN A 72 -9.85 6.49 -1.93
N THR A 73 -8.95 5.53 -2.18
CA THR A 73 -8.08 4.95 -1.15
C THR A 73 -7.22 6.03 -0.49
N LEU A 74 -6.66 6.96 -1.28
CA LEU A 74 -5.86 8.06 -0.76
C LEU A 74 -6.69 9.02 0.10
N ALA A 75 -7.95 9.30 -0.27
CA ALA A 75 -8.87 10.08 0.54
C ALA A 75 -9.20 9.40 1.88
N VAL A 76 -9.46 8.09 1.87
CA VAL A 76 -9.69 7.31 3.09
C VAL A 76 -8.44 7.32 3.99
N ARG A 77 -7.25 7.11 3.43
CA ARG A 77 -6.00 7.19 4.21
C ARG A 77 -5.78 8.57 4.82
N ARG A 78 -6.01 9.65 4.07
CA ARG A 78 -5.91 11.04 4.59
C ARG A 78 -6.88 11.30 5.73
N THR A 79 -8.11 10.83 5.61
CA THR A 79 -9.13 11.02 6.67
C THR A 79 -8.82 10.21 7.93
N ALA A 80 -8.35 8.96 7.78
CA ALA A 80 -7.89 8.14 8.89
C ALA A 80 -6.70 8.80 9.62
N LEU A 81 -5.70 9.27 8.86
CA LEU A 81 -4.54 9.98 9.43
C LEU A 81 -4.96 11.25 10.17
N LYS A 82 -5.85 12.06 9.59
CA LYS A 82 -6.37 13.26 10.24
C LYS A 82 -7.05 12.95 11.58
N LYS A 83 -7.83 11.86 11.66
CA LYS A 83 -8.47 11.44 12.91
C LYS A 83 -7.44 11.03 13.97
N LEU A 84 -6.41 10.29 13.57
CA LEU A 84 -5.34 9.86 14.47
C LEU A 84 -4.56 11.08 15.01
N LEU A 85 -4.10 11.95 14.11
CA LEU A 85 -3.39 13.18 14.49
C LEU A 85 -4.24 14.10 15.37
N LEU A 86 -5.54 14.23 15.11
CA LEU A 86 -6.42 15.04 15.94
C LEU A 86 -6.57 14.45 17.35
N LYS A 87 -6.68 13.12 17.46
CA LYS A 87 -6.74 12.44 18.76
C LYS A 87 -5.47 12.66 19.56
N ASP A 88 -4.31 12.51 18.92
CA ASP A 88 -3.01 12.72 19.55
C ASP A 88 -2.84 14.19 19.97
N PHE A 89 -3.19 15.13 19.10
CA PHE A 89 -3.17 16.56 19.41
C PHE A 89 -4.05 16.92 20.60
N MET A 90 -5.28 16.40 20.66
CA MET A 90 -6.18 16.67 21.79
C MET A 90 -5.64 16.11 23.11
N ARG A 91 -4.97 14.95 23.07
CA ARG A 91 -4.34 14.37 24.24
C ARG A 91 -3.15 15.24 24.70
N GLU A 92 -2.29 15.63 23.77
CA GLU A 92 -1.14 16.47 24.05
C GLU A 92 -1.55 17.86 24.56
N ASP A 93 -2.59 18.49 24.00
CA ASP A 93 -3.12 19.77 24.48
C ASP A 93 -3.62 19.68 25.94
N CYS A 94 -4.28 18.58 26.31
CA CYS A 94 -4.65 18.32 27.70
C CYS A 94 -3.42 18.19 28.61
N GLU A 95 -2.41 17.44 28.18
CA GLU A 95 -1.16 17.24 28.92
C GLU A 95 -0.38 18.56 29.10
N LEU A 96 -0.30 19.39 28.05
CA LEU A 96 0.32 20.72 28.09
C LEU A 96 -0.42 21.66 29.05
N ARG A 97 -1.75 21.70 28.99
CA ARG A 97 -2.56 22.53 29.89
C ARG A 97 -2.41 22.13 31.34
N ASN A 98 -2.23 20.84 31.63
CA ASN A 98 -1.99 20.36 33.00
C ASN A 98 -0.70 20.94 33.62
N ILE A 99 0.30 21.26 32.79
CA ILE A 99 1.55 21.90 33.21
C ILE A 99 1.57 23.42 32.98
N GLY A 100 0.42 24.01 32.64
CA GLY A 100 0.28 25.45 32.41
C GLY A 100 0.86 25.94 31.08
N LEU A 101 1.12 25.04 30.13
CA LEU A 101 1.59 25.36 28.78
C LEU A 101 0.45 25.27 27.75
N ALA A 102 0.66 25.89 26.59
CA ALA A 102 -0.23 25.81 25.44
C ALA A 102 0.58 26.02 24.14
N TYR A 103 0.07 25.52 23.02
CA TYR A 103 0.66 25.81 21.71
C TYR A 103 0.58 27.30 21.37
N SER A 104 1.62 27.80 20.70
CA SER A 104 1.57 29.13 20.10
C SER A 104 0.52 29.16 18.98
N PRO A 105 -0.26 30.25 18.85
CA PRO A 105 -1.13 30.41 17.70
C PRO A 105 -0.30 30.36 16.40
N PRO A 106 -0.86 29.85 15.29
CA PRO A 106 -0.17 29.87 14.01
C PRO A 106 0.09 31.30 13.57
N ASP A 107 1.27 31.55 12.99
CA ASP A 107 1.63 32.84 12.42
C ASP A 107 0.68 33.22 11.26
N PRO A 108 0.32 34.50 11.11
CA PRO A 108 -0.58 34.99 10.05
C PRO A 108 0.01 34.91 8.65
#